data_AF-A0A9C9X2Z6-F1
#
_entry.id   AF-A0A9C9X2Z6-F1
#
_cell.length_a   1.000
_cell.length_b   1.000
_cell.length_c   1.000
_cell.angle_alpha   90.00
_cell.angle_beta   90.00
_cell.angle_gamma   90.00
#
_symmetry.space_group_name_H-M   'P 1'
#
loop_
_entity.id
_entity.type
_entity.pdbx_description
1 polymer ?
#
loop_
_entity_poly.entity_id
_entity_poly.type
_entity_poly.pdbx_seq_one_letter_code
_entity_poly.pdbx_strand_id
1 'polypeptide(L)'
;MKIKRILPVLFFVLFFVINQHGIYGKLALDSTVTEQTLKINTVEDGNSIIIGNARFSLITPYLIRLEYSAAKKFEDRPTIRAVNLPEPIKIKSVKQENNRIIVVSENIRVKYSPGEGSFSAKNLAIS
;
A
#
# COMPACT_ATOMS: atom_id res chain seq x y z
N MET A 1 58.11 -4.29 14.25
CA MET A 1 57.80 -3.38 15.38
C MET A 1 57.27 -2.05 14.82
N LYS A 2 55.99 -1.74 15.10
CA LYS A 2 55.21 -0.50 14.91
C LYS A 2 55.44 0.39 13.66
N ILE A 3 54.52 0.31 12.69
CA ILE A 3 54.23 1.40 11.74
C ILE A 3 53.07 2.23 12.31
N LYS A 4 53.29 3.55 12.46
CA LYS A 4 52.36 4.53 13.01
C LYS A 4 51.31 4.95 11.96
N ARG A 5 50.08 5.16 12.43
CA ARG A 5 48.90 5.73 11.73
C ARG A 5 49.12 7.21 11.33
N ILE A 6 48.10 7.77 10.63
CA ILE A 6 47.71 9.20 10.43
C ILE A 6 48.03 9.67 8.99
N LEU A 7 47.15 10.19 8.11
CA LEU A 7 45.70 10.53 8.06
C LEU A 7 45.32 10.81 6.57
N PRO A 8 44.06 10.61 6.10
CA PRO A 8 43.67 10.82 4.70
C PRO A 8 43.08 12.22 4.49
N VAL A 9 43.81 13.12 3.81
CA VAL A 9 43.27 14.44 3.40
C VAL A 9 43.17 14.56 1.87
N LEU A 10 43.78 13.64 1.12
CA LEU A 10 43.83 13.75 -0.35
C LEU A 10 42.58 13.21 -1.08
N PHE A 11 41.72 12.44 -0.40
CA PHE A 11 40.53 11.85 -1.04
C PHE A 11 39.34 12.81 -1.13
N PHE A 12 39.32 13.88 -0.32
CA PHE A 12 38.20 14.81 -0.25
C PHE A 12 38.20 15.87 -1.35
N VAL A 13 39.35 16.12 -1.98
CA VAL A 13 39.49 17.20 -2.98
C VAL A 13 39.12 16.75 -4.39
N LEU A 14 39.19 15.44 -4.70
CA LEU A 14 38.79 14.95 -6.02
C LEU A 14 37.26 14.87 -6.20
N PHE A 15 36.50 14.84 -5.11
CA PHE A 15 35.03 14.77 -5.18
C PHE A 15 34.35 16.14 -5.33
N PHE A 16 35.05 17.25 -5.04
CA PHE A 16 34.42 18.58 -5.01
C PHE A 16 34.47 19.33 -6.35
N VAL A 17 35.34 18.93 -7.29
CA VAL A 17 35.57 19.69 -8.54
C VAL A 17 34.68 19.24 -9.72
N ILE A 18 33.98 18.11 -9.63
CA ILE A 18 33.14 17.60 -10.75
C ILE A 18 31.77 18.33 -10.84
N ASN A 19 31.47 19.28 -9.95
CA ASN A 19 30.09 19.73 -9.74
C ASN A 19 29.74 21.15 -10.24
N GLN A 20 30.33 21.67 -11.33
CA GLN A 20 29.96 23.03 -11.79
C GLN A 20 29.89 23.35 -13.31
N HIS A 21 29.87 22.41 -14.26
CA HIS A 21 29.49 22.76 -15.65
C HIS A 21 28.60 21.70 -16.30
N GLY A 22 27.51 22.18 -16.90
CA GLY A 22 26.32 21.40 -17.23
C GLY A 22 26.33 20.57 -18.50
N ILE A 23 25.16 19.94 -18.69
CA ILE A 23 24.61 19.31 -19.91
C ILE A 23 25.13 17.90 -20.23
N TYR A 24 24.45 16.88 -19.69
CA TYR A 24 24.12 15.63 -20.41
C TYR A 24 22.75 15.10 -19.96
N GLY A 25 21.86 14.88 -20.92
CA GLY A 25 20.93 13.74 -20.90
C GLY A 25 19.59 13.88 -20.19
N LYS A 26 18.54 14.17 -20.97
CA LYS A 26 17.15 13.74 -20.70
C LYS A 26 17.06 12.21 -20.49
N LEU A 27 15.99 11.80 -19.81
CA LEU A 27 15.46 10.44 -19.60
C LEU A 27 16.10 9.62 -18.47
N ALA A 28 15.68 9.89 -17.24
CA ALA A 28 15.38 8.82 -16.30
C ALA A 28 14.33 9.33 -15.30
N LEU A 29 13.18 8.68 -15.35
CA LEU A 29 12.08 8.75 -14.39
C LEU A 29 12.63 8.80 -12.97
N ASP A 30 12.39 9.91 -12.25
CA ASP A 30 12.75 10.05 -10.83
C ASP A 30 12.06 8.93 -10.04
N SER A 31 12.86 7.90 -9.75
CA SER A 31 12.44 6.71 -9.03
C SER A 31 13.14 6.73 -7.67
N THR A 32 12.97 7.80 -6.90
CA THR A 32 13.43 7.86 -5.51
C THR A 32 12.39 8.45 -4.55
N VAL A 33 11.23 7.79 -4.48
CA VAL A 33 10.52 7.67 -3.20
C VAL A 33 10.44 6.19 -2.84
N THR A 34 11.26 5.84 -1.86
CA THR A 34 11.30 4.58 -1.15
C THR A 34 9.94 4.29 -0.52
N GLU A 35 9.26 3.21 -0.92
CA GLU A 35 8.57 2.37 0.05
C GLU A 35 8.76 0.91 -0.35
N GLN A 36 9.27 0.12 0.57
CA GLN A 36 9.29 -1.33 0.46
C GLN A 36 7.85 -1.83 0.40
N THR A 37 7.30 -1.96 -0.81
CA THR A 37 6.09 -2.73 -1.06
C THR A 37 6.43 -4.19 -0.80
N LEU A 38 6.35 -4.61 0.46
CA LEU A 38 6.17 -6.02 0.81
C LEU A 38 5.12 -6.58 -0.15
N LYS A 39 5.33 -7.78 -0.70
CA LYS A 39 4.34 -8.45 -1.57
C LYS A 39 3.08 -8.75 -0.76
N ILE A 40 2.25 -7.75 -0.54
CA ILE A 40 0.90 -7.92 -0.05
C ILE A 40 0.14 -8.51 -1.24
N ASN A 41 -0.51 -9.65 -1.06
CA ASN A 41 -1.40 -10.23 -2.08
C ASN A 41 -2.71 -9.43 -2.16
N THR A 42 -2.58 -8.11 -2.34
CA THR A 42 -3.64 -7.14 -2.54
C THR A 42 -3.74 -6.85 -4.03
N VAL A 43 -4.96 -6.85 -4.55
CA VAL A 43 -5.26 -6.44 -5.93
C VAL A 43 -6.13 -5.20 -5.85
N GLU A 44 -5.66 -4.11 -6.45
CA GLU A 44 -6.48 -2.90 -6.62
C GLU A 44 -7.61 -3.19 -7.63
N ASP A 45 -8.83 -2.78 -7.30
CA ASP A 45 -10.04 -2.93 -8.11
C ASP A 45 -10.77 -1.58 -8.15
N GLY A 46 -10.34 -0.70 -9.06
CA GLY A 46 -10.73 0.70 -9.07
C GLY A 46 -10.29 1.42 -7.79
N ASN A 47 -11.25 1.90 -7.00
CA ASN A 47 -11.03 2.50 -5.68
C ASN A 47 -11.20 1.50 -4.53
N SER A 48 -11.40 0.22 -4.84
CA SER A 48 -11.53 -0.88 -3.87
C SER A 48 -10.26 -1.71 -3.83
N ILE A 49 -10.10 -2.50 -2.76
CA ILE A 49 -8.96 -3.39 -2.59
C ILE A 49 -9.45 -4.80 -2.32
N ILE A 50 -8.92 -5.76 -3.07
CA ILE A 50 -9.19 -7.18 -2.93
C ILE A 50 -8.05 -7.84 -2.16
N ILE A 51 -8.38 -8.59 -1.12
CA ILE A 51 -7.47 -9.37 -0.29
C ILE A 51 -7.99 -10.81 -0.23
N GLY A 52 -7.33 -11.73 -0.93
CA GLY A 52 -7.77 -13.12 -1.03
C GLY A 52 -9.15 -13.24 -1.68
N ASN A 53 -10.17 -13.56 -0.87
CA ASN A 53 -11.56 -13.75 -1.29
C ASN A 53 -12.47 -12.59 -0.86
N ALA A 54 -11.90 -11.53 -0.30
CA ALA A 54 -12.62 -10.38 0.22
C ALA A 54 -12.33 -9.11 -0.59
N ARG A 55 -13.33 -8.26 -0.79
CA ARG A 55 -13.20 -6.91 -1.36
C ARG A 55 -13.64 -5.88 -0.33
N PHE A 56 -12.85 -4.83 -0.22
CA PHE A 56 -13.06 -3.69 0.67
C PHE A 56 -13.25 -2.44 -0.17
N SER A 57 -14.42 -1.81 -0.06
CA SER A 57 -14.77 -0.61 -0.83
C SER A 57 -15.18 0.50 0.12
N LEU A 58 -14.37 1.55 0.22
CA LEU A 58 -14.68 2.69 1.08
C LEU A 58 -15.70 3.58 0.37
N ILE A 59 -16.93 3.70 0.87
CA ILE A 59 -17.98 4.48 0.24
C ILE A 59 -17.94 5.94 0.70
N THR A 60 -17.67 6.15 2.00
CA THR A 60 -17.43 7.46 2.60
C THR A 60 -16.33 7.33 3.66
N PRO A 61 -15.79 8.44 4.21
CA PRO A 61 -14.85 8.36 5.33
C PRO A 61 -15.36 7.58 6.57
N TYR A 62 -16.67 7.30 6.65
CA TYR A 62 -17.34 6.62 7.76
C TYR A 62 -18.13 5.37 7.34
N LEU A 63 -18.10 4.99 6.06
CA LEU A 63 -18.84 3.83 5.55
C LEU A 63 -17.92 2.99 4.66
N ILE A 64 -17.72 1.74 5.04
CA ILE A 64 -17.03 0.74 4.23
C ILE A 64 -17.97 -0.40 3.87
N ARG A 65 -17.95 -0.80 2.60
CA ARG A 65 -18.59 -2.02 2.13
C ARG A 65 -17.58 -3.17 2.21
N LEU A 66 -18.04 -4.27 2.79
CA LEU A 66 -17.30 -5.51 2.91
C LEU A 66 -17.97 -6.57 2.06
N GLU A 67 -17.19 -7.27 1.25
CA GLU A 67 -17.72 -8.34 0.41
C GLU A 67 -16.82 -9.56 0.45
N TYR A 68 -17.41 -10.74 0.56
CA TYR A 68 -16.70 -12.02 0.53
C TYR A 68 -17.31 -12.92 -0.54
N SER A 69 -16.46 -13.56 -1.33
CA SER A 69 -16.88 -14.53 -2.35
C SER A 69 -15.91 -15.70 -2.41
N ALA A 70 -16.42 -16.91 -2.16
CA ALA A 70 -15.63 -18.14 -2.30
C ALA A 70 -15.04 -18.30 -3.73
N ALA A 71 -15.76 -17.80 -4.73
CA ALA A 71 -15.39 -17.85 -6.14
C ALA A 71 -14.64 -16.59 -6.62
N LYS A 72 -14.35 -15.62 -5.74
CA LYS A 72 -13.77 -14.30 -6.09
C LYS A 72 -14.55 -13.54 -7.17
N LYS A 73 -15.86 -13.77 -7.24
CA LYS A 73 -16.80 -13.02 -8.09
C LYS A 73 -17.57 -12.07 -7.19
N PHE A 74 -17.44 -10.77 -7.46
CA PHE A 74 -18.06 -9.71 -6.69
C PHE A 74 -19.27 -9.13 -7.42
N GLU A 75 -20.23 -8.60 -6.68
CA GLU A 75 -21.50 -8.10 -7.18
C GLU A 75 -21.52 -6.57 -7.22
N ASP A 76 -21.62 -6.00 -8.41
CA ASP A 76 -21.66 -4.55 -8.62
C ASP A 76 -23.01 -4.05 -9.14
N ARG A 77 -23.99 -4.95 -9.33
CA ARG A 77 -25.34 -4.54 -9.73
C ARG A 77 -26.04 -3.76 -8.60
N PRO A 78 -26.87 -2.76 -8.95
CA PRO A 78 -27.74 -2.09 -8.00
C PRO A 78 -28.66 -3.06 -7.26
N THR A 79 -28.99 -2.73 -6.00
CA THR A 79 -29.98 -3.48 -5.22
C THR A 79 -31.25 -2.67 -5.04
N ILE A 80 -32.39 -3.33 -4.75
CA ILE A 80 -33.67 -2.65 -4.52
C ILE A 80 -33.58 -1.58 -3.41
N ARG A 81 -32.73 -1.82 -2.39
CA ARG A 81 -32.54 -0.91 -1.25
C ARG A 81 -31.46 0.14 -1.48
N ALA A 82 -30.64 -0.03 -2.50
CA ALA A 82 -29.55 0.88 -2.83
C ALA A 82 -29.46 1.00 -4.36
N VAL A 83 -30.42 1.77 -4.89
CA VAL A 83 -30.62 1.97 -6.34
C VAL A 83 -29.42 2.67 -6.95
N ASN A 84 -28.84 3.64 -6.24
CA ASN A 84 -27.56 4.26 -6.58
C ASN A 84 -26.59 4.05 -5.42
N LEU A 85 -25.59 3.18 -5.59
CA LEU A 85 -24.42 3.18 -4.71
C LEU A 85 -23.47 4.28 -5.18
N PRO A 86 -22.95 5.13 -4.29
CA PRO A 86 -21.83 5.99 -4.63
C PRO A 86 -20.65 5.12 -5.08
N GLU A 87 -19.88 5.61 -6.04
CA GLU A 87 -18.59 5.00 -6.35
C GLU A 87 -17.70 5.00 -5.10
N PRO A 88 -16.94 3.93 -4.84
CA PRO A 88 -15.99 3.92 -3.74
C PRO A 88 -14.98 5.06 -3.89
N ILE A 89 -14.59 5.67 -2.78
CA ILE A 89 -13.45 6.59 -2.70
C ILE A 89 -12.16 5.81 -2.43
N LYS A 90 -11.03 6.40 -2.80
CA LYS A 90 -9.72 5.75 -2.65
C LYS A 90 -9.36 5.50 -1.19
N ILE A 91 -8.91 4.28 -0.90
CA ILE A 91 -8.34 3.89 0.40
C ILE A 91 -7.00 4.58 0.60
N LYS A 92 -6.74 5.13 1.80
CA LYS A 92 -5.52 5.90 2.07
C LYS A 92 -4.27 5.04 2.14
N SER A 93 -4.34 3.90 2.81
CA SER A 93 -3.20 2.98 2.88
C SER A 93 -3.65 1.55 3.18
N VAL A 94 -2.85 0.61 2.69
CA VAL A 94 -2.92 -0.80 3.07
C VAL A 94 -1.58 -1.22 3.61
N LYS A 95 -1.59 -1.84 4.78
CA LYS A 95 -0.38 -2.28 5.48
C LYS A 95 -0.48 -3.76 5.81
N GLN A 96 0.63 -4.47 5.76
CA GLN A 96 0.71 -5.81 6.30
C GLN A 96 1.38 -5.75 7.68
N GLU A 97 0.68 -6.23 8.69
CA GLU A 97 1.19 -6.38 10.06
C GLU A 97 1.05 -7.84 10.47
N ASN A 98 2.18 -8.54 10.62
CA ASN A 98 2.24 -9.98 10.86
C ASN A 98 1.45 -10.74 9.77
N ASN A 99 0.42 -11.49 10.18
CA ASN A 99 -0.49 -12.24 9.31
C ASN A 99 -1.84 -11.53 9.11
N ARG A 100 -1.86 -10.20 9.25
CA ARG A 100 -3.05 -9.36 9.07
C ARG A 100 -2.76 -8.27 8.04
N ILE A 101 -3.77 -7.98 7.23
CA ILE A 101 -3.78 -6.83 6.35
C ILE A 101 -4.67 -5.77 6.99
N ILE A 102 -4.15 -4.56 7.05
CA ILE A 102 -4.80 -3.40 7.65
C ILE A 102 -5.15 -2.42 6.54
N VAL A 103 -6.44 -2.21 6.35
CA VAL A 103 -6.98 -1.17 5.47
C VAL A 103 -7.29 0.05 6.33
N VAL A 104 -6.69 1.19 5.99
CA VAL A 104 -6.85 2.43 6.76
C VAL A 104 -7.50 3.52 5.89
N SER A 105 -8.56 4.10 6.43
CA SER A 105 -9.20 5.32 5.96
C SER A 105 -9.07 6.43 7.02
N GLU A 106 -9.84 7.51 6.90
CA GLU A 106 -9.86 8.59 7.90
C GLU A 106 -10.41 8.13 9.23
N ASN A 107 -11.57 7.46 9.23
CA ASN A 107 -12.29 7.12 10.46
C ASN A 107 -12.56 5.63 10.59
N ILE A 108 -12.11 4.81 9.65
CA ILE A 108 -12.25 3.35 9.69
C ILE A 108 -10.89 2.70 9.51
N ARG A 109 -10.59 1.77 10.42
CA ARG A 109 -9.51 0.80 10.30
C ARG A 109 -10.10 -0.61 10.26
N VAL A 110 -9.76 -1.35 9.21
CA VAL A 110 -10.12 -2.77 9.09
C VAL A 110 -8.87 -3.61 9.25
N LYS A 111 -8.91 -4.60 10.14
CA LYS A 111 -7.88 -5.65 10.28
C LYS A 111 -8.46 -6.95 9.76
N TYR A 112 -7.83 -7.53 8.75
CA TYR A 112 -8.30 -8.73 8.09
C TYR A 112 -7.20 -9.77 7.90
N SER A 113 -7.48 -11.02 8.25
CA SER A 113 -6.60 -12.18 8.01
C SER A 113 -7.21 -13.07 6.94
N PRO A 114 -6.72 -13.04 5.69
CA PRO A 114 -7.19 -13.98 4.67
C PRO A 114 -6.79 -15.41 5.05
N GLY A 115 -7.65 -16.37 4.76
CA GLY A 115 -7.45 -17.75 5.14
C GLY A 115 -8.76 -18.54 5.06
N GLU A 116 -9.18 -19.12 6.18
CA GLU A 116 -10.33 -20.02 6.22
C GLU A 116 -11.66 -19.28 6.30
N GLY A 117 -12.50 -19.51 5.29
CA GLY A 117 -13.91 -19.18 5.30
C GLY A 117 -14.25 -17.71 5.10
N SER A 118 -15.54 -17.41 5.28
CA SER A 118 -16.10 -16.06 5.21
C SER A 118 -15.63 -15.19 6.38
N PHE A 119 -16.08 -13.94 6.42
CA PHE A 119 -15.84 -13.06 7.57
C PHE A 119 -16.35 -13.68 8.88
N SER A 120 -15.54 -13.55 9.92
CA SER A 120 -15.84 -13.99 11.28
C SER A 120 -15.08 -13.13 12.28
N ALA A 121 -15.49 -13.17 13.55
CA ALA A 121 -14.78 -12.48 14.64
C ALA A 121 -13.31 -12.93 14.79
N LYS A 122 -12.92 -14.07 14.21
CA LYS A 122 -11.53 -14.57 14.23
C LYS A 122 -10.65 -13.88 13.20
N ASN A 123 -11.21 -13.51 12.05
CA ASN A 123 -10.45 -13.04 10.88
C ASN A 123 -10.73 -11.58 10.49
N LEU A 124 -11.74 -10.93 11.06
CA LEU A 124 -12.12 -9.55 10.75
C LEU A 124 -12.36 -8.75 12.04
N ALA A 125 -11.76 -7.56 12.12
CA ALA A 125 -12.05 -6.56 13.14
C ALA A 125 -12.13 -5.17 12.50
N ILE A 126 -13.07 -4.35 12.98
CA ILE A 126 -13.30 -2.97 12.53
C ILE A 126 -13.21 -2.05 13.75
N SER A 127 -12.47 -0.95 13.62
CA SER A 127 -12.27 0.05 14.67
C SER A 127 -12.16 1.45 14.10
#